data_AF-A0AAD9DRS4-F1
#
_entry.id   AF-A0AAD9DRS4-F1
#
_cell.length_a   1.000
_cell.length_b   1.000
_cell.length_c   1.000
_cell.angle_alpha   90.00
_cell.angle_beta   90.00
_cell.angle_gamma   90.00
#
_symmetry.space_group_name_H-M   'P 1'
#
loop_
_entity.id
_entity.type
_entity.pdbx_description
1 polymer ?
#
loop_
_entity_poly.entity_id
_entity_poly.type
_entity_poly.pdbx_seq_one_letter_code
_entity_poly.pdbx_strand_id
1 'polypeptide(L)'
;SIVNGSFPEIKASMFSLIPSLQLLLLSSNSLSNIKEDAFSGLPHLEYLFIEGNKIDAISKYAFRGLRDVTHLSLANNNMKTLPKGLFGDLHSLIELDLRGNLFQCDCESKWLMLWLKRSNATVSDVYCAGPADLKGLLMKDVPDKHAKCISTDFVSHQIINTQSMSADIFFYKEDIYAALPVPDSDSCIIMEWDHIETKFRPFDNITGQSVIGCRSVLINEQSFVIVTQLFNGSRIYKFNQEQNKFTKFQAVEMLNVSKPNDIEVFRIGDEQFFLIVDSSKAGVSTLFRWNDTGFFPHQFLHEWFRDTDAEFFDLDGKAALILTSRSQPPIIYQWNKGNQMFVLYDEIPNMDDMVSVKAFRINNILYLAMAYYIGDSKVLKWTGKNFVEVQGMPSRGAMVLQPFMFKDQHYLVLSSDYSFSQIYRWDKEKQLFIKFREVYVQWPRSFTPLSTGQRDFLFATSFKGKSKVFEHVSVDYS
;
A
#
# COMPACT_ATOMS: atom_id res chain seq x y z
N SER A 1 27.51 19.71 25.11
CA SER A 1 28.13 18.62 24.33
C SER A 1 27.58 17.30 24.86
N ILE A 2 27.11 16.44 23.97
CA ILE A 2 26.67 15.07 24.28
C ILE A 2 27.41 14.13 23.33
N VAL A 3 28.20 13.23 23.90
CA VAL A 3 29.07 12.29 23.16
C VAL A 3 28.90 10.90 23.75
N ASN A 4 28.86 9.86 22.90
CA ASN A 4 28.68 8.47 23.29
C ASN A 4 27.40 8.19 24.10
N GLY A 5 26.35 8.99 23.88
CA GLY A 5 25.02 8.81 24.45
C GLY A 5 24.20 7.74 23.73
N SER A 6 23.22 7.17 24.44
CA SER A 6 22.36 6.08 23.96
C SER A 6 20.93 6.51 23.57
N PHE A 7 20.64 7.82 23.51
CA PHE A 7 19.30 8.27 23.17
C PHE A 7 19.05 8.16 21.65
N PRO A 8 17.96 7.47 21.22
CA PRO A 8 17.74 7.15 19.83
C PRO A 8 17.10 8.28 19.02
N GLU A 9 16.52 9.29 19.68
CA GLU A 9 15.81 10.39 19.00
C GLU A 9 15.90 11.73 19.75
N ILE A 10 15.81 12.83 19.00
CA ILE A 10 15.58 14.19 19.53
C ILE A 10 14.11 14.53 19.31
N LYS A 11 13.37 14.71 20.41
CA LYS A 11 11.94 15.08 20.42
C LYS A 11 11.77 16.60 20.31
N ALA A 12 10.55 17.03 20.00
CA ALA A 12 10.18 18.44 19.98
C ALA A 12 10.57 19.15 21.28
N SER A 13 11.17 20.34 21.16
CA SER A 13 11.53 21.23 22.27
C SER A 13 12.43 20.60 23.35
N MET A 14 13.21 19.58 23.00
CA MET A 14 14.04 18.80 23.94
C MET A 14 15.03 19.67 24.74
N PHE A 15 15.46 20.80 24.16
CA PHE A 15 16.44 21.72 24.75
C PHE A 15 15.82 23.04 25.22
N SER A 16 14.49 23.12 25.33
CA SER A 16 13.78 24.38 25.65
C SER A 16 14.10 24.97 27.04
N LEU A 17 14.62 24.15 27.96
CA LEU A 17 15.02 24.57 29.31
C LEU A 17 16.40 25.25 29.36
N ILE A 18 17.13 25.34 28.24
CA ILE A 18 18.45 25.96 28.15
C ILE A 18 18.50 27.03 27.03
N PRO A 19 17.67 28.09 27.11
CA PRO A 19 17.46 29.04 26.01
C PRO A 19 18.69 29.90 25.65
N SER A 20 19.67 30.02 26.56
CA SER A 20 20.92 30.77 26.34
C SER A 20 21.99 29.97 25.59
N LEU A 21 21.69 28.76 25.11
CA LEU A 21 22.67 27.88 24.47
C LEU A 21 23.12 28.46 23.12
N GLN A 22 24.43 28.64 22.96
CA GLN A 22 25.06 29.11 21.71
C GLN A 22 25.71 27.98 20.91
N LEU A 23 26.18 26.92 21.57
CA LEU A 23 26.84 25.79 20.93
C LEU A 23 26.26 24.46 21.43
N LEU A 24 25.83 23.62 20.47
CA LEU A 24 25.36 22.27 20.73
C LEU A 24 26.13 21.27 19.87
N LEU A 25 26.91 20.42 20.54
CA LEU A 25 27.63 19.29 19.94
C LEU A 25 26.94 17.98 20.33
N LEU A 26 26.55 17.19 19.33
CA LEU A 26 25.94 15.86 19.40
C LEU A 26 26.76 14.88 18.53
N SER A 27 27.87 14.38 19.07
CA SER A 27 28.82 13.56 18.30
C SER A 27 28.84 12.10 18.76
N SER A 28 28.96 11.15 17.83
CA SER A 28 29.16 9.72 18.13
C SER A 28 28.08 9.13 19.06
N ASN A 29 26.82 9.56 18.91
CA ASN A 29 25.69 8.98 19.63
C ASN A 29 24.96 7.94 18.76
N SER A 30 24.10 7.12 19.37
CA SER A 30 23.20 6.22 18.64
C SER A 30 21.93 6.90 18.14
N LEU A 31 22.03 8.18 17.74
CA LEU A 31 20.89 8.99 17.29
C LEU A 31 20.43 8.52 15.91
N SER A 32 19.14 8.19 15.80
CA SER A 32 18.49 7.70 14.57
C SER A 32 17.46 8.67 14.00
N ASN A 33 16.78 9.48 14.83
CA ASN A 33 15.69 10.34 14.38
C ASN A 33 15.75 11.74 14.97
N ILE A 34 15.50 12.77 14.15
CA ILE A 34 15.29 14.15 14.59
C ILE A 34 13.86 14.56 14.24
N LYS A 35 13.01 14.74 15.26
CA LYS A 35 11.59 15.07 15.10
C LYS A 35 11.39 16.54 14.73
N GLU A 36 10.14 16.90 14.42
CA GLU A 36 9.76 18.29 14.19
C GLU A 36 10.01 19.15 15.44
N ASP A 37 10.38 20.42 15.22
CA ASP A 37 10.63 21.41 16.28
C ASP A 37 11.63 20.93 17.36
N ALA A 38 12.55 20.02 16.99
CA ALA A 38 13.50 19.37 17.89
C ALA A 38 14.35 20.34 18.72
N PHE A 39 14.76 21.45 18.08
CA PHE A 39 15.60 22.49 18.67
C PHE A 39 14.84 23.77 19.01
N SER A 40 13.50 23.69 19.08
CA SER A 40 12.67 24.83 19.48
C SER A 40 13.00 25.27 20.91
N GLY A 41 12.99 26.58 21.13
CA GLY A 41 13.39 27.20 22.39
C GLY A 41 14.88 27.56 22.50
N LEU A 42 15.66 27.43 21.41
CA LEU A 42 17.07 27.83 21.34
C LEU A 42 17.27 29.07 20.44
N PRO A 43 16.82 30.27 20.86
CA PRO A 43 16.88 31.46 20.01
C PRO A 43 18.29 31.95 19.71
N HIS A 44 19.28 31.63 20.56
CA HIS A 44 20.66 32.13 20.47
C HIS A 44 21.67 31.09 19.97
N LEU A 45 21.19 29.97 19.41
CA LEU A 45 22.08 28.90 18.96
C LEU A 45 22.81 29.33 17.69
N GLU A 46 24.14 29.34 17.74
CA GLU A 46 25.01 29.73 16.63
C GLU A 46 25.71 28.52 16.00
N TYR A 47 26.09 27.52 16.80
CA TYR A 47 26.85 26.35 16.37
C TYR A 47 26.08 25.07 16.68
N LEU A 48 25.71 24.32 15.65
CA LEU A 48 25.02 23.03 15.78
C LEU A 48 25.79 21.94 15.04
N PHE A 49 26.40 21.04 15.79
CA PHE A 49 27.20 19.95 15.25
C PHE A 49 26.56 18.62 15.61
N ILE A 50 26.07 17.89 14.62
CA ILE A 50 25.45 16.58 14.78
C ILE A 50 26.23 15.60 13.90
N GLU A 51 27.27 14.97 14.45
CA GLU A 51 28.27 14.25 13.64
C GLU A 51 28.45 12.80 14.09
N GLY A 52 28.72 11.90 13.14
CA GLY A 52 29.08 10.52 13.48
C GLY A 52 27.96 9.72 14.15
N ASN A 53 26.69 10.05 13.89
CA ASN A 53 25.54 9.29 14.35
C ASN A 53 25.01 8.37 13.21
N LYS A 54 23.84 7.75 13.39
CA LYS A 54 23.21 6.88 12.38
C LYS A 54 21.81 7.39 12.06
N ILE A 55 21.74 8.62 11.56
CA ILE A 55 20.45 9.30 11.38
C ILE A 55 19.73 8.70 10.17
N ASP A 56 18.63 8.02 10.44
CA ASP A 56 17.75 7.42 9.45
C ASP A 56 16.77 8.45 8.87
N ALA A 57 16.21 9.33 9.73
CA ALA A 57 15.22 10.33 9.32
C ALA A 57 15.34 11.67 10.07
N ILE A 58 15.17 12.75 9.32
CA ILE A 58 15.05 14.12 9.83
C ILE A 58 13.71 14.68 9.36
N SER A 59 12.93 15.27 10.26
CA SER A 59 11.71 16.00 9.90
C SER A 59 12.03 17.26 9.09
N LYS A 60 11.19 17.61 8.11
CA LYS A 60 11.28 18.88 7.36
C LYS A 60 11.36 20.11 8.27
N TYR A 61 10.75 20.04 9.45
CA TYR A 61 10.68 21.15 10.41
C TYR A 61 11.62 20.97 11.61
N ALA A 62 12.64 20.11 11.50
CA ALA A 62 13.57 19.86 12.60
C ALA A 62 14.32 21.12 13.06
N PHE A 63 14.75 21.97 12.11
CA PHE A 63 15.52 23.19 12.39
C PHE A 63 14.68 24.48 12.38
N ARG A 64 13.36 24.35 12.53
CA ARG A 64 12.46 25.52 12.54
C ARG A 64 12.87 26.48 13.66
N GLY A 65 12.93 27.77 13.34
CA GLY A 65 13.24 28.83 14.29
C GLY A 65 14.73 29.03 14.62
N LEU A 66 15.64 28.22 14.08
CA LEU A 66 17.10 28.36 14.28
C LEU A 66 17.72 29.47 13.42
N ARG A 67 17.28 30.71 13.63
CA ARG A 67 17.61 31.86 12.78
C ARG A 67 19.06 32.34 12.93
N ASP A 68 19.66 32.10 14.10
CA ASP A 68 21.00 32.60 14.46
C ASP A 68 22.10 31.56 14.19
N VAL A 69 21.75 30.35 13.71
CA VAL A 69 22.74 29.31 13.42
C VAL A 69 23.62 29.72 12.24
N THR A 70 24.92 29.82 12.52
CA THR A 70 25.96 30.17 11.55
C THR A 70 26.72 28.95 11.06
N HIS A 71 26.90 27.93 11.90
CA HIS A 71 27.63 26.72 11.54
C HIS A 71 26.77 25.49 11.83
N LEU A 72 26.46 24.73 10.78
CA LEU A 72 25.72 23.47 10.86
C LEU A 72 26.58 22.33 10.31
N SER A 73 26.80 21.29 11.11
CA SER A 73 27.38 20.04 10.62
C SER A 73 26.42 18.88 10.80
N LEU A 74 26.19 18.15 9.70
CA LEU A 74 25.53 16.85 9.68
C LEU A 74 26.47 15.78 9.10
N ALA A 75 27.78 15.95 9.27
CA ALA A 75 28.77 15.06 8.69
C ALA A 75 28.74 13.65 9.28
N ASN A 76 29.06 12.65 8.46
CA ASN A 76 29.23 11.25 8.85
C ASN A 76 27.98 10.61 9.51
N ASN A 77 26.77 10.92 9.02
CA ASN A 77 25.52 10.34 9.54
C ASN A 77 24.90 9.27 8.63
N ASN A 78 25.59 8.86 7.55
CA ASN A 78 25.12 7.89 6.56
C ASN A 78 23.78 8.25 5.89
N MET A 79 23.43 9.54 5.84
CA MET A 79 22.15 9.98 5.28
C MET A 79 22.10 9.77 3.77
N LYS A 80 20.93 9.35 3.27
CA LYS A 80 20.69 9.14 1.83
C LYS A 80 19.97 10.29 1.15
N THR A 81 19.22 11.09 1.90
CA THR A 81 18.47 12.25 1.42
C THR A 81 18.25 13.22 2.58
N LEU A 82 17.83 14.44 2.27
CA LEU A 82 17.36 15.43 3.24
C LEU A 82 15.98 15.93 2.80
N PRO A 83 15.04 16.21 3.73
CA PRO A 83 13.71 16.69 3.38
C PRO A 83 13.76 18.11 2.78
N LYS A 84 13.00 18.34 1.71
CA LYS A 84 12.90 19.66 1.05
C LYS A 84 12.45 20.74 2.03
N GLY A 85 13.25 21.79 2.15
CA GLY A 85 12.97 22.95 3.01
C GLY A 85 13.55 22.85 4.42
N LEU A 86 14.36 21.82 4.71
CA LEU A 86 15.03 21.65 6.01
C LEU A 86 15.82 22.89 6.44
N PHE A 87 16.45 23.59 5.49
CA PHE A 87 17.27 24.77 5.74
C PHE A 87 16.50 26.09 5.63
N GLY A 88 15.16 26.05 5.55
CA GLY A 88 14.33 27.22 5.24
C GLY A 88 14.48 28.40 6.22
N ASP A 89 14.64 28.10 7.51
CA ASP A 89 14.72 29.12 8.58
C ASP A 89 16.18 29.47 8.95
N LEU A 90 17.19 28.84 8.34
CA LEU A 90 18.61 29.02 8.65
C LEU A 90 19.19 30.26 7.95
N HIS A 91 18.67 31.44 8.29
CA HIS A 91 18.99 32.68 7.58
C HIS A 91 20.44 33.16 7.78
N SER A 92 21.08 32.80 8.89
CA SER A 92 22.45 33.24 9.24
C SER A 92 23.52 32.22 8.88
N LEU A 93 23.19 31.17 8.11
CA LEU A 93 24.10 30.06 7.84
C LEU A 93 25.31 30.49 7.01
N ILE A 94 26.51 30.30 7.57
CA ILE A 94 27.81 30.61 6.96
C ILE A 94 28.50 29.34 6.51
N GLU A 95 28.48 28.28 7.32
CA GLU A 95 29.16 27.02 7.03
C GLU A 95 28.21 25.82 7.18
N LEU A 96 28.23 24.95 6.16
CA LEU A 96 27.50 23.69 6.17
C LEU A 96 28.44 22.52 5.86
N ASP A 97 28.49 21.54 6.76
CA ASP A 97 29.21 20.29 6.52
C ASP A 97 28.23 19.12 6.36
N LEU A 98 28.30 18.47 5.19
CA LEU A 98 27.50 17.31 4.82
C LEU A 98 28.37 16.11 4.40
N ARG A 99 29.69 16.15 4.61
CA ARG A 99 30.62 15.09 4.20
C ARG A 99 30.32 13.76 4.88
N GLY A 100 30.76 12.66 4.27
CA GLY A 100 30.60 11.33 4.86
C GLY A 100 29.15 10.82 4.92
N ASN A 101 28.25 11.42 4.14
CA ASN A 101 26.89 10.90 3.93
C ASN A 101 26.81 10.15 2.59
N LEU A 102 25.69 9.45 2.36
CA LEU A 102 25.47 8.54 1.23
C LEU A 102 24.36 9.03 0.30
N PHE A 103 24.39 10.32 -0.06
CA PHE A 103 23.30 10.97 -0.79
C PHE A 103 23.00 10.32 -2.13
N GLN A 104 21.72 10.01 -2.36
CA GLN A 104 21.22 9.59 -3.66
C GLN A 104 20.85 10.85 -4.45
N CYS A 105 21.52 11.07 -5.58
CA CYS A 105 21.30 12.19 -6.49
C CYS A 105 20.13 11.91 -7.43
N ASP A 106 18.97 11.61 -6.84
CA ASP A 106 17.71 11.43 -7.52
C ASP A 106 16.84 12.70 -7.44
N CYS A 107 15.56 12.57 -7.82
CA CYS A 107 14.61 13.68 -7.82
C CYS A 107 14.35 14.24 -6.41
N GLU A 108 14.46 13.42 -5.35
CA GLU A 108 14.18 13.87 -3.99
C GLU A 108 15.27 14.78 -3.47
N SER A 109 16.51 14.54 -3.86
CA SER A 109 17.67 15.38 -3.53
C SER A 109 17.84 16.59 -4.45
N LYS A 110 16.97 16.81 -5.45
CA LYS A 110 17.11 17.93 -6.41
C LYS A 110 17.15 19.29 -5.72
N TRP A 111 16.30 19.50 -4.70
CA TRP A 111 16.31 20.75 -3.97
C TRP A 111 17.68 21.00 -3.30
N LEU A 112 18.33 19.95 -2.80
CA LEU A 112 19.64 20.04 -2.16
C LEU A 112 20.72 20.35 -3.21
N MET A 113 20.70 19.66 -4.36
CA MET A 113 21.62 19.95 -5.48
C MET A 113 21.51 21.43 -5.92
N LEU A 114 20.29 21.94 -6.07
CA LEU A 114 20.03 23.33 -6.43
C LEU A 114 20.43 24.31 -5.32
N TRP A 115 20.17 23.97 -4.06
CA TRP A 115 20.56 24.78 -2.91
C TRP A 115 22.08 24.87 -2.82
N LEU A 116 22.82 23.77 -2.99
CA LEU A 116 24.28 23.73 -2.99
C LEU A 116 24.89 24.59 -4.11
N LYS A 117 24.24 24.66 -5.27
CA LYS A 117 24.67 25.50 -6.41
C LYS A 117 24.44 27.00 -6.19
N ARG A 118 23.44 27.37 -5.38
CA ARG A 118 22.98 28.77 -5.21
C ARG A 118 23.32 29.37 -3.85
N SER A 119 23.65 28.56 -2.85
CA SER A 119 23.90 29.02 -1.50
C SER A 119 25.15 29.89 -1.43
N ASN A 120 25.09 30.92 -0.60
CA ASN A 120 26.25 31.75 -0.26
C ASN A 120 27.07 31.16 0.90
N ALA A 121 26.58 30.11 1.55
CA ALA A 121 27.30 29.42 2.60
C ALA A 121 28.50 28.66 2.02
N THR A 122 29.58 28.57 2.79
CA THR A 122 30.70 27.66 2.50
C THR A 122 30.23 26.24 2.79
N VAL A 123 30.16 25.41 1.74
CA VAL A 123 29.73 24.02 1.87
C VAL A 123 30.88 23.09 1.50
N SER A 124 31.12 22.10 2.36
CA SER A 124 32.09 21.04 2.06
C SER A 124 31.69 20.25 0.80
N ASP A 125 32.66 19.67 0.09
CA ASP A 125 32.38 18.89 -1.11
C ASP A 125 31.52 17.65 -0.79
N VAL A 126 30.33 17.60 -1.41
CA VAL A 126 29.34 16.52 -1.25
C VAL A 126 29.24 15.74 -2.56
N TYR A 127 29.41 14.42 -2.47
CA TYR A 127 29.41 13.53 -3.62
C TYR A 127 28.17 12.65 -3.66
N CYS A 128 27.68 12.36 -4.85
CA CYS A 128 26.62 11.40 -5.10
C CYS A 128 27.10 9.98 -4.77
N ALA A 129 26.37 9.26 -3.92
CA ALA A 129 26.59 7.83 -3.68
C ALA A 129 25.86 6.96 -4.73
N GLY A 130 24.83 7.51 -5.38
CA GLY A 130 24.07 6.91 -6.46
C GLY A 130 23.17 7.98 -7.12
N PRO A 131 22.41 7.65 -8.18
CA PRO A 131 22.43 6.38 -8.94
C PRO A 131 23.78 6.12 -9.65
N ALA A 132 23.96 4.93 -10.23
CA ALA A 132 25.27 4.43 -10.69
C ALA A 132 25.96 5.33 -11.73
N ASP A 133 25.18 5.99 -12.57
CA ASP A 133 25.57 6.98 -13.59
C ASP A 133 26.03 8.32 -13.00
N LEU A 134 25.56 8.67 -11.80
CA LEU A 134 25.93 9.91 -11.10
C LEU A 134 26.91 9.68 -9.94
N LYS A 135 27.19 8.42 -9.59
CA LYS A 135 28.04 8.06 -8.46
C LYS A 135 29.43 8.69 -8.58
N GLY A 136 29.87 9.36 -7.52
CA GLY A 136 31.17 10.04 -7.45
C GLY A 136 31.18 11.46 -8.04
N LEU A 137 30.09 11.92 -8.65
CA LEU A 137 29.95 13.33 -9.05
C LEU A 137 29.66 14.21 -7.84
N LEU A 138 30.14 15.45 -7.88
CA LEU A 138 29.77 16.49 -6.92
C LEU A 138 28.29 16.86 -7.10
N MET A 139 27.52 16.91 -6.00
CA MET A 139 26.09 17.20 -6.05
C MET A 139 25.77 18.57 -6.70
N LYS A 140 26.66 19.57 -6.52
CA LYS A 140 26.54 20.90 -7.14
C LYS A 140 26.78 20.91 -8.65
N ASP A 141 27.45 19.88 -9.18
CA ASP A 141 27.86 19.77 -10.58
C ASP A 141 26.99 18.79 -11.38
N VAL A 142 25.95 18.21 -10.76
CA VAL A 142 25.00 17.35 -11.46
C VAL A 142 24.29 18.15 -12.56
N PRO A 143 24.35 17.74 -13.85
CA PRO A 143 23.84 18.54 -14.96
C PRO A 143 22.32 18.75 -14.93
N ASP A 144 21.89 20.00 -15.16
CA ASP A 144 20.48 20.40 -15.24
C ASP A 144 19.69 19.67 -16.36
N LYS A 145 20.33 18.99 -17.33
CA LYS A 145 19.59 18.21 -18.34
C LYS A 145 18.90 16.96 -17.78
N HIS A 146 19.23 16.54 -16.56
CA HIS A 146 18.50 15.50 -15.82
C HIS A 146 17.28 16.09 -15.06
N ALA A 147 16.92 17.36 -15.29
CA ALA A 147 16.00 18.16 -14.46
C ALA A 147 14.50 18.08 -14.78
N LYS A 148 13.98 17.05 -15.47
CA LYS A 148 12.55 16.75 -15.37
C LYS A 148 12.33 15.82 -14.19
N CYS A 149 12.28 16.40 -12.98
CA CYS A 149 12.12 15.64 -11.75
C CYS A 149 10.66 15.59 -11.35
N ILE A 150 9.83 15.01 -12.21
CA ILE A 150 8.44 14.71 -11.87
C ILE A 150 8.44 13.30 -11.27
N SER A 151 8.18 13.20 -9.97
CA SER A 151 7.88 11.93 -9.31
C SER A 151 6.39 11.88 -9.00
N THR A 152 5.98 10.88 -8.24
CA THR A 152 4.61 10.75 -7.75
C THR A 152 4.57 10.61 -6.24
N ASP A 153 3.43 10.86 -5.64
CA ASP A 153 3.21 10.64 -4.21
C ASP A 153 1.79 10.15 -3.94
N PHE A 154 1.56 9.60 -2.73
CA PHE A 154 0.25 9.14 -2.26
C PHE A 154 -0.20 9.99 -1.09
N VAL A 155 -0.96 11.04 -1.40
CA VAL A 155 -1.41 12.02 -0.40
C VAL A 155 -2.79 11.65 0.13
N SER A 156 -3.02 11.83 1.43
CA SER A 156 -4.35 11.57 2.02
C SER A 156 -5.37 12.54 1.41
N HIS A 157 -6.35 12.00 0.68
CA HIS A 157 -7.37 12.77 -0.04
C HIS A 157 -8.69 12.81 0.74
N GLN A 158 -9.15 11.67 1.23
CA GLN A 158 -10.38 11.55 2.02
C GLN A 158 -10.21 10.58 3.18
N ILE A 159 -10.82 10.90 4.32
CA ILE A 159 -10.97 9.98 5.44
C ILE A 159 -12.42 9.49 5.46
N ILE A 160 -12.60 8.17 5.45
CA ILE A 160 -13.89 7.51 5.55
C ILE A 160 -14.03 7.07 7.01
N ASN A 161 -15.01 7.62 7.73
CA ASN A 161 -15.23 7.36 9.17
C ASN A 161 -15.88 5.99 9.43
N THR A 162 -15.38 4.95 8.76
CA THR A 162 -15.94 3.60 8.77
C THR A 162 -14.79 2.59 8.79
N GLN A 163 -14.88 1.62 9.69
CA GLN A 163 -14.02 0.43 9.67
C GLN A 163 -14.53 -0.52 8.60
N SER A 164 -13.65 -1.18 7.87
CA SER A 164 -14.09 -2.12 6.84
C SER A 164 -13.03 -3.20 6.59
N MET A 165 -13.51 -4.37 6.18
CA MET A 165 -12.67 -5.52 5.85
C MET A 165 -12.14 -5.47 4.41
N SER A 166 -12.89 -4.88 3.48
CA SER A 166 -12.49 -4.80 2.08
C SER A 166 -13.21 -3.64 1.39
N ALA A 167 -12.79 -3.28 0.19
CA ALA A 167 -13.49 -2.29 -0.62
C ALA A 167 -13.58 -2.81 -2.05
N ASP A 168 -14.81 -3.03 -2.50
CA ASP A 168 -15.10 -3.39 -3.88
C ASP A 168 -15.56 -2.15 -4.64
N ILE A 169 -14.73 -1.69 -5.57
CA ILE A 169 -15.03 -0.51 -6.41
C ILE A 169 -15.63 -1.00 -7.71
N PHE A 170 -16.80 -0.47 -8.06
CA PHE A 170 -17.53 -0.90 -9.25
C PHE A 170 -18.18 0.26 -9.98
N PHE A 171 -18.38 0.05 -11.26
CA PHE A 171 -18.99 1.02 -12.16
C PHE A 171 -20.37 0.53 -12.52
N TYR A 172 -21.36 1.41 -12.43
CA TYR A 172 -22.70 1.14 -12.91
C TYR A 172 -23.19 2.34 -13.70
N LYS A 173 -23.42 2.12 -15.00
CA LYS A 173 -23.60 3.22 -15.96
C LYS A 173 -22.38 4.15 -15.95
N GLU A 174 -22.57 5.44 -15.70
CA GLU A 174 -21.50 6.44 -15.67
C GLU A 174 -20.99 6.73 -14.24
N ASP A 175 -21.63 6.15 -13.23
CA ASP A 175 -21.34 6.40 -11.82
C ASP A 175 -20.40 5.34 -11.23
N ILE A 176 -19.65 5.76 -10.21
CA ILE A 176 -18.67 4.93 -9.51
C ILE A 176 -19.16 4.69 -8.09
N TYR A 177 -19.13 3.44 -7.65
CA TYR A 177 -19.55 3.03 -6.33
C TYR A 177 -18.44 2.27 -5.61
N ALA A 178 -18.53 2.24 -4.28
CA ALA A 178 -17.71 1.40 -3.42
C ALA A 178 -18.61 0.63 -2.46
N ALA A 179 -18.50 -0.69 -2.44
CA ALA A 179 -19.16 -1.54 -1.46
C ALA A 179 -18.19 -1.92 -0.34
N LEU A 180 -18.59 -1.65 0.90
CA LEU A 180 -17.77 -1.82 2.09
C LEU A 180 -18.48 -2.75 3.09
N PRO A 181 -17.98 -3.98 3.33
CA PRO A 181 -18.44 -4.79 4.45
C PRO A 181 -17.95 -4.16 5.77
N VAL A 182 -18.88 -3.93 6.69
CA VAL A 182 -18.65 -3.32 8.00
C VAL A 182 -19.20 -4.27 9.07
N PRO A 183 -18.38 -5.22 9.57
CA PRO A 183 -18.83 -6.22 10.54
C PRO A 183 -19.43 -5.59 11.81
N ASP A 184 -18.82 -4.53 12.33
CA ASP A 184 -19.22 -3.90 13.59
C ASP A 184 -20.58 -3.17 13.51
N SER A 185 -21.03 -2.80 12.31
CA SER A 185 -22.35 -2.22 12.07
C SER A 185 -23.34 -3.20 11.45
N ASP A 186 -22.98 -4.48 11.33
CA ASP A 186 -23.80 -5.51 10.70
C ASP A 186 -24.36 -5.04 9.35
N SER A 187 -23.47 -4.52 8.49
CA SER A 187 -23.92 -3.98 7.21
C SER A 187 -22.88 -3.97 6.11
N CYS A 188 -23.39 -3.87 4.88
CA CYS A 188 -22.66 -3.53 3.69
C CYS A 188 -23.01 -2.08 3.31
N ILE A 189 -22.07 -1.16 3.51
CA ILE A 189 -22.25 0.25 3.18
C ILE A 189 -21.88 0.44 1.70
N ILE A 190 -22.80 1.00 0.93
CA ILE A 190 -22.55 1.42 -0.44
C ILE A 190 -22.30 2.93 -0.44
N MET A 191 -21.16 3.32 -1.00
CA MET A 191 -20.81 4.72 -1.24
C MET A 191 -20.85 4.99 -2.74
N GLU A 192 -21.20 6.21 -3.11
CA GLU A 192 -21.16 6.72 -4.49
C GLU A 192 -20.09 7.79 -4.60
N TRP A 193 -19.44 7.88 -5.75
CA TRP A 193 -18.47 8.93 -6.06
C TRP A 193 -19.16 10.20 -6.51
N ASP A 194 -18.96 11.29 -5.77
CA ASP A 194 -19.38 12.62 -6.19
C ASP A 194 -18.35 13.19 -7.18
N HIS A 195 -18.75 13.35 -8.44
CA HIS A 195 -17.88 13.88 -9.50
C HIS A 195 -17.52 15.36 -9.33
N ILE A 196 -18.30 16.12 -8.56
CA ILE A 196 -18.08 17.56 -8.33
C ILE A 196 -17.13 17.74 -7.15
N GLU A 197 -17.42 17.10 -6.02
CA GLU A 197 -16.56 17.19 -4.83
C GLU A 197 -15.34 16.28 -4.90
N THR A 198 -15.34 15.33 -5.85
CA THR A 198 -14.32 14.29 -6.04
C THR A 198 -14.12 13.43 -4.79
N LYS A 199 -15.22 12.99 -4.17
CA LYS A 199 -15.21 12.25 -2.89
C LYS A 199 -16.28 11.17 -2.89
N PHE A 200 -16.06 10.13 -2.10
CA PHE A 200 -17.11 9.15 -1.80
C PHE A 200 -18.11 9.71 -0.79
N ARG A 201 -19.40 9.61 -1.11
CA ARG A 201 -20.53 9.93 -0.23
C ARG A 201 -21.36 8.68 0.08
N PRO A 202 -21.99 8.56 1.25
CA PRO A 202 -22.91 7.47 1.52
C PRO A 202 -24.06 7.44 0.50
N PHE A 203 -24.40 6.25 0.00
CA PHE A 203 -25.46 6.05 -0.98
C PHE A 203 -26.55 5.13 -0.44
N ASP A 204 -26.17 3.94 0.01
CA ASP A 204 -27.10 2.93 0.52
C ASP A 204 -26.45 2.12 1.65
N ASN A 205 -27.28 1.42 2.44
CA ASN A 205 -26.84 0.59 3.55
C ASN A 205 -27.63 -0.71 3.59
N ILE A 206 -26.99 -1.81 3.18
CA ILE A 206 -27.59 -3.14 3.16
C ILE A 206 -27.29 -3.82 4.49
N THR A 207 -28.31 -4.04 5.33
CA THR A 207 -28.12 -4.67 6.64
C THR A 207 -27.99 -6.19 6.55
N GLY A 208 -27.12 -6.76 7.38
CA GLY A 208 -26.85 -8.19 7.45
C GLY A 208 -26.00 -8.56 8.66
N GLN A 209 -26.24 -9.71 9.29
CA GLN A 209 -25.51 -10.05 10.51
C GLN A 209 -24.09 -10.49 10.18
N SER A 210 -23.11 -9.80 10.73
CA SER A 210 -21.68 -10.06 10.57
C SER A 210 -21.30 -10.21 9.09
N VAL A 211 -21.54 -9.14 8.34
CA VAL A 211 -21.13 -9.01 6.94
C VAL A 211 -19.61 -8.98 6.88
N ILE A 212 -19.02 -9.96 6.20
CA ILE A 212 -17.57 -10.07 6.01
C ILE A 212 -17.13 -9.77 4.59
N GLY A 213 -18.04 -9.83 3.62
CA GLY A 213 -17.73 -9.56 2.21
C GLY A 213 -18.86 -8.83 1.50
N CYS A 214 -18.49 -7.86 0.67
CA CYS A 214 -19.38 -7.23 -0.29
C CYS A 214 -18.69 -7.19 -1.64
N ARG A 215 -19.22 -7.90 -2.62
CA ARG A 215 -18.68 -7.88 -3.99
C ARG A 215 -19.79 -7.58 -4.98
N SER A 216 -19.53 -6.67 -5.89
CA SER A 216 -20.44 -6.34 -6.98
C SER A 216 -20.29 -7.33 -8.13
N VAL A 217 -21.37 -7.50 -8.89
CA VAL A 217 -21.35 -8.18 -10.17
C VAL A 217 -22.32 -7.50 -11.12
N LEU A 218 -21.87 -7.27 -12.35
CA LEU A 218 -22.70 -6.69 -13.41
C LEU A 218 -23.13 -7.81 -14.37
N ILE A 219 -24.44 -8.03 -14.47
CA ILE A 219 -25.03 -9.06 -15.32
C ILE A 219 -26.14 -8.41 -16.15
N ASN A 220 -26.04 -8.49 -17.48
CA ASN A 220 -27.04 -7.93 -18.40
C ASN A 220 -27.41 -6.47 -18.07
N GLU A 221 -26.41 -5.60 -17.87
CA GLU A 221 -26.59 -4.19 -17.50
C GLU A 221 -27.34 -3.95 -16.16
N GLN A 222 -27.43 -4.97 -15.32
CA GLN A 222 -28.00 -4.88 -13.97
C GLN A 222 -26.89 -5.07 -12.93
N SER A 223 -26.86 -4.17 -11.95
CA SER A 223 -25.91 -4.24 -10.84
C SER A 223 -26.47 -5.07 -9.71
N PHE A 224 -25.66 -6.01 -9.23
CA PHE A 224 -25.92 -6.82 -8.07
C PHE A 224 -24.77 -6.67 -7.07
N VAL A 225 -25.09 -6.84 -5.78
CA VAL A 225 -24.11 -6.94 -4.70
C VAL A 225 -24.34 -8.24 -3.95
N ILE A 226 -23.31 -9.07 -3.89
CA ILE A 226 -23.25 -10.30 -3.10
C ILE A 226 -22.76 -9.93 -1.71
N VAL A 227 -23.60 -10.15 -0.71
CA VAL A 227 -23.33 -9.82 0.70
C VAL A 227 -23.09 -11.10 1.47
N THR A 228 -21.81 -11.36 1.76
CA THR A 228 -21.34 -12.55 2.46
C THR A 228 -21.38 -12.34 3.97
N GLN A 229 -22.03 -13.26 4.69
CA GLN A 229 -22.28 -13.15 6.14
C GLN A 229 -21.79 -14.40 6.88
N LEU A 230 -21.28 -14.23 8.10
CA LEU A 230 -20.92 -15.35 8.99
C LEU A 230 -22.14 -16.03 9.61
N PHE A 231 -23.27 -15.34 9.69
CA PHE A 231 -24.50 -15.84 10.31
C PHE A 231 -25.71 -15.59 9.38
N ASN A 232 -26.76 -16.42 9.52
CA ASN A 232 -28.03 -16.31 8.79
C ASN A 232 -27.96 -16.38 7.26
N GLY A 233 -26.85 -16.89 6.71
CA GLY A 233 -26.63 -17.12 5.28
C GLY A 233 -26.43 -15.86 4.44
N SER A 234 -25.57 -15.94 3.41
CA SER A 234 -25.33 -14.83 2.48
C SER A 234 -26.52 -14.57 1.55
N ARG A 235 -26.56 -13.37 0.99
CA ARG A 235 -27.67 -12.90 0.15
C ARG A 235 -27.13 -12.09 -1.01
N ILE A 236 -27.90 -12.05 -2.09
CA ILE A 236 -27.62 -11.23 -3.26
C ILE A 236 -28.68 -10.16 -3.32
N TYR A 237 -28.25 -8.93 -3.55
CA TYR A 237 -29.10 -7.77 -3.71
C TYR A 237 -28.98 -7.24 -5.13
N LYS A 238 -30.07 -6.76 -5.69
CA LYS A 238 -30.14 -6.16 -7.03
C LYS A 238 -30.45 -4.69 -6.89
N PHE A 239 -29.79 -3.85 -7.69
CA PHE A 239 -30.10 -2.42 -7.72
C PHE A 239 -31.50 -2.19 -8.32
N ASN A 240 -32.37 -1.52 -7.56
CA ASN A 240 -33.70 -1.12 -7.99
C ASN A 240 -33.69 0.39 -8.31
N GLN A 241 -33.83 0.72 -9.59
CA GLN A 241 -33.80 2.09 -10.08
C GLN A 241 -34.98 2.95 -9.59
N GLU A 242 -36.17 2.36 -9.43
CA GLU A 242 -37.36 3.09 -8.96
C GLU A 242 -37.23 3.50 -7.49
N GLN A 243 -36.59 2.65 -6.69
CA GLN A 243 -36.38 2.90 -5.26
C GLN A 243 -35.03 3.54 -4.95
N ASN A 244 -34.17 3.68 -5.98
CA ASN A 244 -32.79 4.16 -5.88
C ASN A 244 -31.99 3.47 -4.76
N LYS A 245 -32.10 2.15 -4.65
CA LYS A 245 -31.44 1.35 -3.60
C LYS A 245 -31.30 -0.12 -4.00
N PHE A 246 -30.47 -0.86 -3.27
CA PHE A 246 -30.33 -2.31 -3.42
C PHE A 246 -31.44 -3.05 -2.67
N THR A 247 -32.16 -3.91 -3.37
CA THR A 247 -33.21 -4.76 -2.79
C THR A 247 -32.81 -6.23 -2.85
N LYS A 248 -33.25 -7.02 -1.87
CA LYS A 248 -32.95 -8.46 -1.83
C LYS A 248 -33.44 -9.12 -3.11
N PHE A 249 -32.53 -9.80 -3.79
CA PHE A 249 -32.79 -10.54 -5.02
C PHE A 249 -32.85 -12.05 -4.74
N GLN A 250 -31.84 -12.59 -4.06
CA GLN A 250 -31.73 -14.02 -3.81
C GLN A 250 -31.15 -14.30 -2.42
N ALA A 251 -31.59 -15.38 -1.78
CA ALA A 251 -30.86 -15.98 -0.66
C ALA A 251 -29.90 -17.04 -1.23
N VAL A 252 -28.62 -16.97 -0.86
CA VAL A 252 -27.63 -17.93 -1.33
C VAL A 252 -27.77 -19.22 -0.54
N GLU A 253 -27.83 -20.35 -1.24
CA GLU A 253 -27.93 -21.66 -0.62
C GLU A 253 -26.58 -22.08 -0.02
N MET A 254 -26.51 -22.14 1.31
CA MET A 254 -25.27 -22.37 2.07
C MET A 254 -25.13 -23.81 2.55
N LEU A 255 -25.40 -24.80 1.69
CA LEU A 255 -25.42 -26.22 2.07
C LEU A 255 -24.14 -26.65 2.81
N ASN A 256 -22.97 -26.20 2.34
CA ASN A 256 -21.66 -26.59 2.86
C ASN A 256 -20.76 -25.40 3.19
N VAL A 257 -21.29 -24.18 3.32
CA VAL A 257 -20.51 -23.01 3.73
C VAL A 257 -20.78 -22.74 5.21
N SER A 258 -19.72 -22.66 6.00
CA SER A 258 -19.77 -22.51 7.46
C SER A 258 -19.07 -21.24 7.95
N LYS A 259 -17.86 -20.94 7.50
CA LYS A 259 -17.07 -19.75 7.92
C LYS A 259 -16.46 -19.06 6.72
N PRO A 260 -17.26 -18.33 5.93
CA PRO A 260 -16.75 -17.59 4.79
C PRO A 260 -15.73 -16.53 5.26
N ASN A 261 -14.61 -16.45 4.57
CA ASN A 261 -13.51 -15.54 4.88
C ASN A 261 -13.20 -14.56 3.74
N ASP A 262 -13.27 -15.05 2.50
CA ASP A 262 -13.07 -14.24 1.30
C ASP A 262 -14.12 -14.56 0.23
N ILE A 263 -14.28 -13.63 -0.72
CA ILE A 263 -15.14 -13.78 -1.89
C ILE A 263 -14.46 -13.20 -3.13
N GLU A 264 -14.41 -14.02 -4.17
CA GLU A 264 -13.94 -13.63 -5.50
C GLU A 264 -15.05 -13.74 -6.54
N VAL A 265 -15.12 -12.76 -7.44
CA VAL A 265 -16.11 -12.69 -8.52
C VAL A 265 -15.36 -12.65 -9.84
N PHE A 266 -15.68 -13.56 -10.75
CA PHE A 266 -14.96 -13.69 -12.02
C PHE A 266 -15.84 -14.29 -13.11
N ARG A 267 -15.34 -14.23 -14.35
CA ARG A 267 -16.02 -14.76 -15.53
C ARG A 267 -15.14 -15.76 -16.27
N ILE A 268 -15.76 -16.78 -16.86
CA ILE A 268 -15.11 -17.73 -17.77
C ILE A 268 -15.93 -17.77 -19.06
N GLY A 269 -15.43 -17.14 -20.12
CA GLY A 269 -16.25 -16.86 -21.29
C GLY A 269 -17.37 -15.88 -20.95
N ASP A 270 -18.61 -16.24 -21.31
CA ASP A 270 -19.81 -15.44 -21.02
C ASP A 270 -20.47 -15.81 -19.67
N GLU A 271 -19.93 -16.81 -18.97
CA GLU A 271 -20.49 -17.30 -17.73
C GLU A 271 -19.92 -16.57 -16.52
N GLN A 272 -20.80 -16.16 -15.61
CA GLN A 272 -20.48 -15.44 -14.39
C GLN A 272 -20.42 -16.40 -13.20
N PHE A 273 -19.38 -16.23 -12.40
CA PHE A 273 -19.13 -17.04 -11.22
C PHE A 273 -18.79 -16.15 -10.02
N PHE A 274 -19.08 -16.66 -8.83
CA PHE A 274 -18.37 -16.21 -7.64
C PHE A 274 -17.98 -17.39 -6.78
N LEU A 275 -16.89 -17.25 -6.04
CA LEU A 275 -16.37 -18.22 -5.12
C LEU A 275 -16.49 -17.67 -3.70
N ILE A 276 -17.06 -18.45 -2.79
CA ILE A 276 -16.95 -18.20 -1.36
C ILE A 276 -15.85 -19.09 -0.81
N VAL A 277 -14.84 -18.47 -0.21
CA VAL A 277 -13.70 -19.15 0.42
C VAL A 277 -14.03 -19.43 1.88
N ASP A 278 -13.94 -20.69 2.32
CA ASP A 278 -14.31 -21.10 3.67
C ASP A 278 -13.09 -21.43 4.55
N SER A 279 -13.01 -20.76 5.70
CA SER A 279 -11.90 -20.90 6.65
C SER A 279 -12.12 -21.97 7.72
N SER A 280 -13.25 -22.68 7.69
CA SER A 280 -13.54 -23.79 8.59
C SER A 280 -13.29 -25.13 7.91
N LYS A 281 -12.94 -26.15 8.73
CA LYS A 281 -12.79 -27.52 8.23
C LYS A 281 -14.10 -28.20 7.87
N ALA A 282 -15.21 -27.74 8.46
CA ALA A 282 -16.53 -28.34 8.27
C ALA A 282 -17.24 -27.75 7.05
N GLY A 283 -16.93 -26.49 6.72
CA GLY A 283 -17.33 -25.88 5.47
C GLY A 283 -16.39 -26.26 4.32
N VAL A 284 -16.81 -25.93 3.11
CA VAL A 284 -16.08 -26.18 1.87
C VAL A 284 -16.16 -24.95 0.99
N SER A 285 -15.01 -24.52 0.45
CA SER A 285 -14.97 -23.41 -0.51
C SER A 285 -15.85 -23.76 -1.71
N THR A 286 -16.84 -22.91 -2.00
CA THR A 286 -17.94 -23.26 -2.92
C THR A 286 -18.01 -22.26 -4.06
N LEU A 287 -17.89 -22.77 -5.29
CA LEU A 287 -18.08 -22.03 -6.52
C LEU A 287 -19.56 -22.00 -6.88
N PHE A 288 -20.07 -20.82 -7.18
CA PHE A 288 -21.43 -20.58 -7.61
C PHE A 288 -21.46 -20.09 -9.06
N ARG A 289 -22.43 -20.55 -9.83
CA ARG A 289 -22.61 -20.19 -11.25
C ARG A 289 -23.96 -19.52 -11.48
N TRP A 290 -23.97 -18.51 -12.33
CA TRP A 290 -25.20 -17.84 -12.77
C TRP A 290 -25.99 -18.72 -13.77
N ASN A 291 -27.32 -18.81 -13.60
CA ASN A 291 -28.21 -19.58 -14.50
C ASN A 291 -29.46 -18.79 -14.95
N ASP A 292 -29.31 -17.50 -15.24
CA ASP A 292 -30.37 -16.53 -15.62
C ASP A 292 -31.34 -16.13 -14.50
N THR A 293 -31.60 -17.02 -13.55
CA THR A 293 -32.50 -16.74 -12.42
C THR A 293 -31.77 -16.36 -11.13
N GLY A 294 -30.49 -16.73 -11.02
CA GLY A 294 -29.70 -16.51 -9.83
C GLY A 294 -28.37 -17.25 -9.88
N PHE A 295 -27.68 -17.26 -8.76
CA PHE A 295 -26.45 -18.01 -8.55
C PHE A 295 -26.71 -19.28 -7.73
N PHE A 296 -26.19 -20.40 -8.20
CA PHE A 296 -26.39 -21.71 -7.56
C PHE A 296 -25.05 -22.44 -7.41
N PRO A 297 -24.89 -23.30 -6.38
CA PRO A 297 -23.68 -24.09 -6.21
C PRO A 297 -23.36 -24.90 -7.47
N HIS A 298 -22.13 -24.79 -7.94
CA HIS A 298 -21.62 -25.45 -9.14
C HIS A 298 -20.51 -26.44 -8.81
N GLN A 299 -19.59 -26.09 -7.90
CA GLN A 299 -18.49 -26.95 -7.51
C GLN A 299 -18.05 -26.70 -6.07
N PHE A 300 -17.69 -27.77 -5.35
CA PHE A 300 -17.03 -27.73 -4.06
C PHE A 300 -15.52 -27.93 -4.23
N LEU A 301 -14.71 -27.15 -3.52
CA LEU A 301 -13.26 -27.11 -3.63
C LEU A 301 -12.62 -27.29 -2.25
N HIS A 302 -11.52 -28.05 -2.22
CA HIS A 302 -10.61 -28.15 -1.08
C HIS A 302 -11.27 -28.58 0.24
N GLU A 303 -11.99 -29.71 0.22
CA GLU A 303 -12.66 -30.27 1.40
C GLU A 303 -11.70 -30.51 2.58
N TRP A 304 -12.13 -30.17 3.81
CA TRP A 304 -11.40 -30.33 5.08
C TRP A 304 -10.23 -29.38 5.31
N PHE A 305 -10.05 -28.40 4.44
CA PHE A 305 -9.05 -27.36 4.57
C PHE A 305 -9.63 -26.07 5.15
N ARG A 306 -8.74 -25.17 5.57
CA ARG A 306 -9.12 -23.86 6.11
C ARG A 306 -8.63 -22.80 5.15
N ASP A 307 -9.38 -22.60 4.08
CA ASP A 307 -9.01 -21.66 3.04
C ASP A 307 -9.12 -20.23 3.55
N THR A 308 -8.12 -19.43 3.24
CA THR A 308 -7.99 -18.05 3.71
C THR A 308 -8.27 -17.06 2.59
N ASP A 309 -7.84 -17.34 1.37
CA ASP A 309 -7.98 -16.44 0.24
C ASP A 309 -8.01 -17.23 -1.06
N ALA A 310 -8.56 -16.61 -2.09
CA ALA A 310 -8.54 -17.13 -3.44
C ALA A 310 -8.17 -16.05 -4.43
N GLU A 311 -7.62 -16.46 -5.57
CA GLU A 311 -7.40 -15.56 -6.69
C GLU A 311 -7.66 -16.26 -8.01
N PHE A 312 -8.50 -15.63 -8.83
CA PHE A 312 -8.75 -16.06 -10.21
C PHE A 312 -7.76 -15.38 -11.16
N PHE A 313 -7.17 -16.14 -12.08
CA PHE A 313 -6.22 -15.61 -13.05
C PHE A 313 -6.16 -16.44 -14.33
N ASP A 314 -5.59 -15.84 -15.38
CA ASP A 314 -5.23 -16.57 -16.60
C ASP A 314 -3.84 -17.19 -16.46
N LEU A 315 -3.76 -18.52 -16.60
CA LEU A 315 -2.53 -19.29 -16.63
C LEU A 315 -2.36 -19.88 -18.04
N ASP A 316 -1.45 -19.28 -18.82
CA ASP A 316 -1.15 -19.66 -20.19
C ASP A 316 -2.39 -19.81 -21.10
N GLY A 317 -3.32 -18.84 -21.01
CA GLY A 317 -4.54 -18.82 -21.82
C GLY A 317 -5.69 -19.69 -21.28
N LYS A 318 -5.53 -20.26 -20.08
CA LYS A 318 -6.56 -21.03 -19.39
C LYS A 318 -6.94 -20.37 -18.08
N ALA A 319 -8.25 -20.34 -17.81
CA ALA A 319 -8.77 -19.94 -16.52
C ALA A 319 -8.20 -20.84 -15.41
N ALA A 320 -7.66 -20.22 -14.38
CA ALA A 320 -7.07 -20.87 -13.22
C ALA A 320 -7.52 -20.17 -11.94
N LEU A 321 -7.47 -20.91 -10.84
CA LEU A 321 -7.82 -20.45 -9.51
C LEU A 321 -6.73 -20.93 -8.55
N ILE A 322 -6.19 -20.05 -7.73
CA ILE A 322 -5.29 -20.42 -6.64
C ILE A 322 -6.02 -20.25 -5.31
N LEU A 323 -5.86 -21.21 -4.41
CA LEU A 323 -6.34 -21.14 -3.03
C LEU A 323 -5.15 -21.13 -2.08
N THR A 324 -5.20 -20.27 -1.07
CA THR A 324 -4.30 -20.35 0.08
C THR A 324 -5.06 -20.85 1.29
N SER A 325 -4.40 -21.63 2.14
CA SER A 325 -5.04 -22.23 3.31
C SER A 325 -4.08 -22.25 4.49
N ARG A 326 -4.64 -22.24 5.70
CA ARG A 326 -3.84 -22.22 6.92
C ARG A 326 -2.98 -23.48 7.06
N SER A 327 -1.68 -23.27 7.26
CA SER A 327 -0.65 -24.29 7.47
C SER A 327 -0.57 -25.31 6.33
N GLN A 328 -0.83 -24.87 5.09
CA GLN A 328 -0.76 -25.67 3.88
C GLN A 328 -0.14 -24.86 2.73
N PRO A 329 0.48 -25.53 1.75
CA PRO A 329 0.94 -24.87 0.54
C PRO A 329 -0.25 -24.38 -0.31
N PRO A 330 -0.08 -23.31 -1.11
CA PRO A 330 -1.10 -22.86 -2.05
C PRO A 330 -1.31 -23.91 -3.14
N ILE A 331 -2.58 -24.12 -3.52
CA ILE A 331 -2.94 -25.06 -4.57
C ILE A 331 -3.54 -24.32 -5.77
N ILE A 332 -3.22 -24.78 -6.97
CA ILE A 332 -3.70 -24.22 -8.23
C ILE A 332 -4.65 -25.22 -8.86
N TYR A 333 -5.85 -24.76 -9.17
CA TYR A 333 -6.79 -25.42 -10.04
C TYR A 333 -6.77 -24.81 -11.43
N GLN A 334 -6.95 -25.65 -12.45
CA GLN A 334 -7.14 -25.22 -13.83
C GLN A 334 -8.53 -25.61 -14.33
N TRP A 335 -9.19 -24.70 -15.05
CA TRP A 335 -10.50 -24.94 -15.63
C TRP A 335 -10.44 -25.97 -16.74
N ASN A 336 -11.20 -27.05 -16.59
CA ASN A 336 -11.40 -28.05 -17.62
C ASN A 336 -12.68 -27.74 -18.41
N LYS A 337 -12.50 -27.37 -19.69
CA LYS A 337 -13.61 -27.03 -20.59
C LYS A 337 -14.56 -28.20 -20.88
N GLY A 338 -14.08 -29.44 -20.78
CA GLY A 338 -14.87 -30.63 -21.15
C GLY A 338 -15.96 -30.96 -20.13
N ASN A 339 -15.67 -30.79 -18.84
CA ASN A 339 -16.65 -31.00 -17.76
C ASN A 339 -17.12 -29.69 -17.10
N GLN A 340 -16.59 -28.54 -17.52
CA GLN A 340 -16.86 -27.23 -16.93
C GLN A 340 -16.56 -27.19 -15.43
N MET A 341 -15.43 -27.75 -15.00
CA MET A 341 -15.02 -27.79 -13.58
C MET A 341 -13.56 -27.38 -13.43
N PHE A 342 -13.21 -26.83 -12.28
CA PHE A 342 -11.83 -26.68 -11.84
C PHE A 342 -11.25 -28.04 -11.43
N VAL A 343 -10.08 -28.39 -11.94
CA VAL A 343 -9.37 -29.63 -11.61
C VAL A 343 -8.01 -29.26 -11.04
N LEU A 344 -7.57 -29.96 -9.99
CA LEU A 344 -6.26 -29.73 -9.38
C LEU A 344 -5.18 -29.82 -10.46
N TYR A 345 -4.37 -28.77 -10.56
CA TYR A 345 -3.33 -28.63 -11.57
C TYR A 345 -1.94 -28.76 -10.97
N ASP A 346 -1.66 -28.00 -9.91
CA ASP A 346 -0.35 -27.97 -9.27
C ASP A 346 -0.44 -27.46 -7.83
N GLU A 347 0.65 -27.60 -7.08
CA GLU A 347 0.86 -26.98 -5.77
C GLU A 347 2.12 -26.11 -5.79
N ILE A 348 2.17 -25.07 -4.96
CA ILE A 348 3.38 -24.27 -4.78
C ILE A 348 4.08 -24.72 -3.49
N PRO A 349 5.09 -25.62 -3.56
CA PRO A 349 5.66 -26.24 -2.37
C PRO A 349 6.47 -25.25 -1.54
N ASN A 350 6.60 -25.55 -0.23
CA ASN A 350 7.37 -24.77 0.74
C ASN A 350 6.86 -23.33 0.93
N MET A 351 5.55 -23.12 0.82
CA MET A 351 4.91 -21.82 0.98
C MET A 351 3.70 -21.88 1.91
N ASP A 352 3.89 -22.42 3.11
CA ASP A 352 2.79 -22.62 4.05
C ASP A 352 2.35 -21.30 4.71
N ASP A 353 1.14 -21.25 5.26
CA ASP A 353 0.63 -20.14 6.10
C ASP A 353 0.52 -18.77 5.39
N MET A 354 0.27 -18.78 4.08
CA MET A 354 -0.04 -17.59 3.31
C MET A 354 -1.42 -17.03 3.68
N VAL A 355 -1.51 -15.72 3.92
CA VAL A 355 -2.78 -15.08 4.31
C VAL A 355 -3.55 -14.49 3.14
N SER A 356 -2.87 -14.12 2.06
CA SER A 356 -3.52 -13.68 0.82
C SER A 356 -2.62 -13.87 -0.40
N VAL A 357 -3.25 -13.91 -1.57
CA VAL A 357 -2.64 -14.04 -2.89
C VAL A 357 -3.32 -13.11 -3.89
N LYS A 358 -2.53 -12.40 -4.70
CA LYS A 358 -3.03 -11.59 -5.81
C LYS A 358 -2.20 -11.80 -7.06
N ALA A 359 -2.87 -11.99 -8.19
CA ALA A 359 -2.22 -12.20 -9.48
C ALA A 359 -2.08 -10.87 -10.23
N PHE A 360 -0.96 -10.71 -10.93
CA PHE A 360 -0.73 -9.52 -11.75
C PHE A 360 0.19 -9.82 -12.92
N ARG A 361 0.23 -8.93 -13.90
CA ARG A 361 1.10 -9.06 -15.06
C ARG A 361 1.97 -7.81 -15.24
N ILE A 362 3.22 -8.02 -15.59
CA ILE A 362 4.14 -6.97 -16.07
C ILE A 362 4.69 -7.41 -17.40
N ASN A 363 4.50 -6.59 -18.45
CA ASN A 363 4.92 -6.93 -19.82
C ASN A 363 4.40 -8.32 -20.26
N ASN A 364 3.14 -8.61 -19.95
CA ASN A 364 2.46 -9.88 -20.20
C ASN A 364 3.01 -11.12 -19.45
N ILE A 365 4.03 -10.97 -18.60
CA ILE A 365 4.54 -12.03 -17.74
C ILE A 365 3.66 -12.10 -16.49
N LEU A 366 3.20 -13.30 -16.12
CA LEU A 366 2.40 -13.55 -14.92
C LEU A 366 3.27 -13.59 -13.66
N TYR A 367 2.78 -12.92 -12.63
CA TYR A 367 3.35 -12.90 -11.28
C TYR A 367 2.25 -13.15 -10.24
N LEU A 368 2.67 -13.63 -9.07
CA LEU A 368 1.83 -13.71 -7.87
C LEU A 368 2.47 -12.87 -6.77
N ALA A 369 1.67 -12.06 -6.10
CA ALA A 369 2.00 -11.36 -4.88
C ALA A 369 1.34 -12.09 -3.72
N MET A 370 2.14 -12.61 -2.79
CA MET A 370 1.65 -13.41 -1.66
C MET A 370 2.07 -12.81 -0.33
N ALA A 371 1.11 -12.65 0.57
CA ALA A 371 1.33 -11.99 1.85
C ALA A 371 1.47 -13.01 2.99
N TYR A 372 2.57 -12.91 3.74
CA TYR A 372 2.75 -13.57 5.02
C TYR A 372 2.32 -12.64 6.15
N TYR A 373 1.65 -13.13 7.20
CA TYR A 373 1.39 -12.30 8.37
C TYR A 373 2.68 -11.86 9.07
N ILE A 374 3.57 -12.81 9.33
CA ILE A 374 4.92 -12.63 9.87
C ILE A 374 5.87 -13.48 9.02
N GLY A 375 7.10 -13.02 8.84
CA GLY A 375 8.07 -13.62 7.92
C GLY A 375 8.28 -12.71 6.72
N ASP A 376 8.51 -13.29 5.54
CA ASP A 376 8.74 -12.52 4.32
C ASP A 376 7.65 -12.80 3.29
N SER A 377 6.81 -11.81 3.00
CA SER A 377 5.91 -11.81 1.84
C SER A 377 6.71 -11.96 0.55
N LYS A 378 6.10 -12.57 -0.48
CA LYS A 378 6.82 -13.01 -1.68
C LYS A 378 6.19 -12.51 -2.96
N VAL A 379 7.03 -12.19 -3.93
CA VAL A 379 6.64 -12.06 -5.33
C VAL A 379 7.20 -13.25 -6.09
N LEU A 380 6.32 -13.99 -6.75
CA LEU A 380 6.69 -15.09 -7.63
C LEU A 380 6.47 -14.73 -9.09
N LYS A 381 7.27 -15.32 -9.97
CA LYS A 381 7.18 -15.21 -11.42
C LYS A 381 6.85 -16.57 -12.04
N TRP A 382 5.91 -16.60 -12.97
CA TRP A 382 5.64 -17.78 -13.79
C TRP A 382 6.73 -18.01 -14.83
N THR A 383 7.26 -19.23 -14.92
CA THR A 383 8.32 -19.61 -15.87
C THR A 383 7.80 -20.30 -17.13
N GLY A 384 6.49 -20.57 -17.23
CA GLY A 384 5.91 -21.49 -18.21
C GLY A 384 5.82 -22.93 -17.72
N LYS A 385 6.39 -23.24 -16.55
CA LYS A 385 6.31 -24.56 -15.92
C LYS A 385 5.92 -24.50 -14.46
N ASN A 386 6.49 -23.55 -13.72
CA ASN A 386 6.26 -23.38 -12.29
C ASN A 386 6.42 -21.91 -11.87
N PHE A 387 5.97 -21.59 -10.67
CA PHE A 387 6.26 -20.30 -10.06
C PHE A 387 7.62 -20.33 -9.35
N VAL A 388 8.43 -19.29 -9.56
CA VAL A 388 9.72 -19.11 -8.90
C VAL A 388 9.75 -17.79 -8.13
N GLU A 389 10.32 -17.81 -6.93
CA GLU A 389 10.48 -16.60 -6.13
C GLU A 389 11.47 -15.64 -6.79
N VAL A 390 11.06 -14.38 -6.94
CA VAL A 390 11.93 -13.31 -7.47
C VAL A 390 12.26 -12.26 -6.41
N GLN A 391 11.41 -12.11 -5.39
CA GLN A 391 11.61 -11.11 -4.36
C GLN A 391 10.88 -11.46 -3.06
N GLY A 392 11.55 -11.22 -1.93
CA GLY A 392 10.96 -11.24 -0.59
C GLY A 392 10.84 -9.83 0.01
N MET A 393 9.80 -9.61 0.82
CA MET A 393 9.54 -8.37 1.55
C MET A 393 9.18 -8.69 3.01
N PRO A 394 9.88 -8.12 4.01
CA PRO A 394 9.59 -8.39 5.41
C PRO A 394 8.18 -7.96 5.82
N SER A 395 7.39 -8.93 6.28
CA SER A 395 6.05 -8.73 6.81
C SER A 395 6.07 -8.39 8.29
N ARG A 396 5.30 -7.36 8.65
CA ARG A 396 5.08 -6.95 10.04
C ARG A 396 3.58 -6.88 10.31
N GLY A 397 2.97 -8.06 10.49
CA GLY A 397 1.52 -8.20 10.58
C GLY A 397 0.85 -7.83 9.26
N ALA A 398 1.35 -8.35 8.13
CA ALA A 398 0.81 -8.04 6.81
C ALA A 398 -0.41 -8.92 6.49
N MET A 399 -1.47 -8.31 6.02
CA MET A 399 -2.70 -9.01 5.61
C MET A 399 -2.86 -9.07 4.10
N VAL A 400 -2.30 -8.10 3.38
CA VAL A 400 -2.39 -8.02 1.92
C VAL A 400 -1.09 -7.51 1.32
N LEU A 401 -0.71 -8.10 0.20
CA LEU A 401 0.33 -7.61 -0.71
C LEU A 401 -0.36 -7.32 -2.06
N GLN A 402 -0.86 -6.10 -2.21
CA GLN A 402 -1.72 -5.74 -3.34
C GLN A 402 -0.90 -5.15 -4.49
N PRO A 403 -0.87 -5.79 -5.67
CA PRO A 403 -0.36 -5.17 -6.88
C PRO A 403 -1.40 -4.18 -7.44
N PHE A 404 -0.94 -3.06 -7.97
CA PHE A 404 -1.80 -2.12 -8.69
C PHE A 404 -0.98 -1.32 -9.70
N MET A 405 -1.68 -0.67 -10.63
CA MET A 405 -1.07 0.13 -11.69
C MET A 405 -1.81 1.46 -11.79
N PHE A 406 -1.04 2.54 -11.84
CA PHE A 406 -1.56 3.85 -12.25
C PHE A 406 -0.74 4.34 -13.44
N LYS A 407 -1.43 4.72 -14.51
CA LYS A 407 -0.82 5.01 -15.81
C LYS A 407 0.03 3.81 -16.24
N ASP A 408 1.30 4.02 -16.59
CA ASP A 408 2.23 2.94 -16.98
C ASP A 408 3.12 2.44 -15.83
N GLN A 409 2.89 2.92 -14.61
CA GLN A 409 3.73 2.60 -13.47
C GLN A 409 3.09 1.53 -12.59
N HIS A 410 3.85 0.47 -12.35
CA HIS A 410 3.41 -0.64 -11.50
C HIS A 410 3.88 -0.40 -10.08
N TYR A 411 2.97 -0.66 -9.14
CA TYR A 411 3.18 -0.53 -7.72
C TYR A 411 2.76 -1.81 -7.00
N LEU A 412 3.24 -1.94 -5.79
CA LEU A 412 2.90 -3.03 -4.89
C LEU A 412 2.80 -2.44 -3.48
N VAL A 413 1.69 -2.64 -2.79
CA VAL A 413 1.54 -2.19 -1.40
C VAL A 413 1.50 -3.37 -0.45
N LEU A 414 2.46 -3.42 0.46
CA LEU A 414 2.50 -4.37 1.57
C LEU A 414 1.87 -3.72 2.80
N SER A 415 0.78 -4.31 3.26
CA SER A 415 0.07 -3.85 4.45
C SER A 415 0.86 -4.18 5.73
N SER A 416 0.65 -3.40 6.81
CA SER A 416 1.30 -3.68 8.09
C SER A 416 0.40 -3.26 9.26
N ASP A 417 0.12 -4.21 10.16
CA ASP A 417 -0.60 -3.95 11.41
C ASP A 417 0.31 -3.34 12.50
N TYR A 418 1.63 -3.49 12.38
CA TYR A 418 2.61 -3.07 13.39
C TYR A 418 3.45 -1.84 13.00
N SER A 419 3.37 -1.38 11.74
CA SER A 419 4.13 -0.24 11.23
C SER A 419 3.39 0.43 10.06
N PHE A 420 4.08 1.30 9.31
CA PHE A 420 3.51 1.88 8.09
C PHE A 420 3.34 0.81 7.01
N SER A 421 2.31 0.96 6.17
CA SER A 421 2.18 0.15 4.96
C SER A 421 3.16 0.67 3.92
N GLN A 422 3.97 -0.23 3.35
CA GLN A 422 5.01 0.13 2.40
C GLN A 422 4.50 -0.01 0.98
N ILE A 423 4.51 1.08 0.23
CA ILE A 423 4.34 1.10 -1.22
C ILE A 423 5.72 0.94 -1.86
N TYR A 424 5.82 -0.04 -2.74
CA TYR A 424 6.95 -0.28 -3.62
C TYR A 424 6.58 0.11 -5.06
N ARG A 425 7.59 0.46 -5.85
CA ARG A 425 7.48 0.81 -7.25
C ARG A 425 8.32 -0.15 -8.09
N TRP A 426 7.79 -0.60 -9.22
CA TRP A 426 8.54 -1.45 -10.13
C TRP A 426 9.71 -0.70 -10.77
N ASP A 427 10.91 -1.26 -10.63
CA ASP A 427 12.14 -0.81 -11.27
C ASP A 427 12.35 -1.59 -12.57
N LYS A 428 12.31 -0.88 -13.71
CA LYS A 428 12.39 -1.51 -15.05
C LYS A 428 13.77 -2.10 -15.33
N GLU A 429 14.83 -1.58 -14.75
CA GLU A 429 16.19 -2.06 -15.00
C GLU A 429 16.48 -3.31 -14.16
N LYS A 430 16.09 -3.25 -12.88
CA LYS A 430 16.31 -4.36 -11.93
C LYS A 430 15.28 -5.47 -12.06
N GLN A 431 14.13 -5.20 -12.70
CA GLN A 431 12.99 -6.11 -12.78
C GLN A 431 12.54 -6.57 -11.37
N LEU A 432 12.50 -5.63 -10.42
CA LEU A 432 12.13 -5.84 -9.03
C LEU A 432 11.34 -4.64 -8.48
N PHE A 433 10.58 -4.83 -7.41
CA PHE A 433 9.91 -3.76 -6.69
C PHE A 433 10.86 -3.08 -5.70
N ILE A 434 11.10 -1.78 -5.86
CA ILE A 434 11.93 -0.99 -4.93
C ILE A 434 11.04 -0.20 -3.97
N LYS A 435 11.48 -0.03 -2.72
CA LYS A 435 10.76 0.81 -1.75
C LYS A 435 10.54 2.21 -2.34
N PHE A 436 9.33 2.73 -2.18
CA PHE A 436 8.93 4.00 -2.78
C PHE A 436 8.34 4.98 -1.78
N ARG A 437 7.17 4.65 -1.22
CA ARG A 437 6.45 5.52 -0.28
C ARG A 437 5.88 4.70 0.86
N GLU A 438 5.56 5.36 1.95
CA GLU A 438 4.89 4.76 3.10
C GLU A 438 3.56 5.47 3.31
N VAL A 439 2.52 4.69 3.61
CA VAL A 439 1.20 5.23 3.96
C VAL A 439 0.75 4.66 5.30
N TYR A 440 0.07 5.49 6.08
CA TYR A 440 -0.44 5.08 7.39
C TYR A 440 -1.95 4.84 7.35
N VAL A 441 -2.32 3.60 7.61
CA VAL A 441 -3.68 3.13 7.84
C VAL A 441 -3.62 2.16 9.02
N GLN A 442 -4.54 2.28 9.96
CA GLN A 442 -4.52 1.43 11.15
C GLN A 442 -5.12 0.06 10.82
N TRP A 443 -4.30 -0.99 10.90
CA TRP A 443 -4.72 -2.37 10.62
C TRP A 443 -5.38 -2.52 9.25
N PRO A 444 -4.63 -2.25 8.18
CA PRO A 444 -5.14 -2.28 6.81
C PRO A 444 -5.59 -3.69 6.41
N ARG A 445 -6.72 -3.79 5.68
CA ARG A 445 -7.24 -5.09 5.20
C ARG A 445 -7.29 -5.21 3.68
N SER A 446 -7.55 -4.12 2.97
CA SER A 446 -7.46 -4.07 1.51
C SER A 446 -6.90 -2.73 1.02
N PHE A 447 -6.34 -2.76 -0.18
CA PHE A 447 -6.03 -1.57 -0.96
C PHE A 447 -6.67 -1.75 -2.34
N THR A 448 -7.52 -0.82 -2.78
CA THR A 448 -8.27 -0.94 -4.02
C THR A 448 -7.98 0.28 -4.90
N PRO A 449 -7.34 0.10 -6.07
CA PRO A 449 -7.08 1.21 -6.98
C PRO A 449 -8.36 1.68 -7.68
N LEU A 450 -8.47 2.99 -7.91
CA LEU A 450 -9.52 3.64 -8.67
C LEU A 450 -8.89 4.66 -9.61
N SER A 451 -9.20 4.57 -10.91
CA SER A 451 -8.87 5.62 -11.87
C SER A 451 -10.16 6.25 -12.39
N THR A 452 -10.24 7.57 -12.34
CA THR A 452 -11.36 8.35 -12.90
C THR A 452 -11.02 8.92 -14.28
N GLY A 453 -9.96 8.43 -14.91
CA GLY A 453 -9.43 8.90 -16.20
C GLY A 453 -8.51 10.13 -16.07
N GLN A 454 -8.84 11.08 -15.17
CA GLN A 454 -7.99 12.25 -14.91
C GLN A 454 -7.14 12.11 -13.63
N ARG A 455 -7.68 11.43 -12.62
CA ARG A 455 -7.08 11.30 -11.29
C ARG A 455 -7.11 9.84 -10.87
N ASP A 456 -6.09 9.47 -10.11
CA ASP A 456 -5.88 8.11 -9.65
C ASP A 456 -5.92 8.11 -8.11
N PHE A 457 -6.65 7.16 -7.53
CA PHE A 457 -6.91 7.06 -6.10
C PHE A 457 -6.68 5.64 -5.60
N LEU A 458 -6.17 5.51 -4.38
CA LEU A 458 -6.00 4.23 -3.70
C LEU A 458 -6.87 4.21 -2.44
N PHE A 459 -7.93 3.41 -2.46
CA PHE A 459 -8.80 3.21 -1.32
C PHE A 459 -8.20 2.16 -0.38
N ALA A 460 -7.85 2.55 0.84
CA ALA A 460 -7.32 1.66 1.86
C ALA A 460 -8.32 1.48 2.99
N THR A 461 -8.74 0.24 3.22
CA THR A 461 -9.66 -0.10 4.32
C THR A 461 -8.91 -0.35 5.61
N SER A 462 -9.59 -0.12 6.73
CA SER A 462 -9.03 -0.23 8.06
C SER A 462 -9.92 -1.07 8.95
N PHE A 463 -9.37 -2.10 9.59
CA PHE A 463 -10.15 -2.96 10.48
C PHE A 463 -10.50 -2.28 11.82
N LYS A 464 -9.61 -1.42 12.35
CA LYS A 464 -9.81 -0.82 13.69
C LYS A 464 -9.82 0.70 13.72
N GLY A 465 -9.15 1.36 12.77
CA GLY A 465 -9.21 2.80 12.61
C GLY A 465 -10.19 3.25 11.54
N LYS A 466 -9.89 4.39 10.93
CA LYS A 466 -10.66 4.97 9.82
C LYS A 466 -10.07 4.52 8.48
N SER A 467 -10.93 4.10 7.56
CA SER A 467 -10.54 3.86 6.17
C SER A 467 -10.14 5.18 5.50
N LYS A 468 -9.29 5.12 4.48
CA LYS A 468 -8.72 6.32 3.83
C LYS A 468 -8.68 6.14 2.33
N VAL A 469 -8.83 7.24 1.61
CA VAL A 469 -8.56 7.33 0.18
C VAL A 469 -7.33 8.20 0.01
N PHE A 470 -6.31 7.67 -0.66
CA PHE A 470 -5.13 8.41 -1.05
C PHE A 470 -5.27 8.83 -2.51
N GLU A 471 -4.83 10.03 -2.86
CA GLU A 471 -4.69 10.45 -4.24
C GLU A 471 -3.23 10.23 -4.70
N HIS A 472 -3.09 9.68 -5.89
CA HIS A 472 -1.80 9.59 -6.58
C HIS A 472 -1.56 10.88 -7.37
N VAL A 473 -0.65 11.70 -6.85
CA VAL A 473 -0.34 13.03 -7.40
C VAL A 473 1.02 13.04 -8.07
N SER A 474 1.16 13.84 -9.12
CA SER A 474 2.49 14.16 -9.67
C SER A 474 3.11 15.27 -8.82
N VAL A 475 4.33 15.03 -8.36
CA VAL A 475 5.11 16.00 -7.60
C VAL A 475 6.24 16.47 -8.49
N ASP A 476 6.18 17.74 -8.88
CA ASP A 476 7.28 18.37 -9.59
C ASP A 476 8.34 18.85 -8.57
N TYR A 477 9.49 18.20 -8.60
CA TYR A 477 10.67 18.60 -7.83
C TYR A 477 11.49 19.66 -8.56
N SER A 478 10.98 20.22 -9.67
CA SER A 478 11.77 21.09 -10.54
C SER A 478 12.12 22.46 -10.04
#